data_AF-A0A723US47-F1
#
_entry.id   AF-A0A723US47-F1
#
_cell.length_a   1.000
_cell.length_b   1.000
_cell.length_c   1.000
_cell.angle_alpha   90.00
_cell.angle_beta   90.00
_cell.angle_gamma   90.00
#
_symmetry.space_group_name_H-M   'P 1'
#
loop_
_entity.id
_entity.type
_entity.pdbx_description
1 polymer ?
#
loop_
_entity_poly.entity_id
_entity_poly.type
_entity_poly.pdbx_seq_one_letter_code
_entity_poly.pdbx_strand_id
1 'polypeptide(L)' 'MIIGYARKSTHLQDVTHQVDELTKAGCEQIYHEQISRGGTKRAKNGAPELENCLKALREGDTLVV' A
#
# COMPACT_ATOMS: atom_id res chain seq x y z
N MET A 1 1.41 -14.85 -6.95
CA MET A 1 1.61 -13.44 -7.30
C MET A 1 2.05 -12.69 -6.05
N ILE A 2 3.04 -11.80 -6.15
CA ILE A 2 3.50 -11.02 -4.98
C ILE A 2 2.91 -9.61 -5.09
N ILE A 3 2.12 -9.22 -4.10
CA ILE A 3 1.47 -7.92 -4.06
C ILE A 3 2.13 -7.10 -2.95
N GLY A 4 2.59 -5.91 -3.29
CA GLY A 4 3.14 -4.93 -2.37
C GLY A 4 2.10 -3.89 -1.97
N TYR A 5 2.08 -3.49 -0.70
CA TYR A 5 1.24 -2.39 -0.22
C TYR A 5 2.07 -1.42 0.62
N ALA A 6 2.28 -0.21 0.09
CA ALA A 6 2.92 0.88 0.81
C ALA A 6 1.87 1.86 1.36
N ARG A 7 2.13 2.47 2.53
CA ARG A 7 1.25 3.50 3.11
C ARG A 7 2.05 4.68 3.64
N LYS A 8 1.74 5.89 3.13
CA LYS A 8 2.34 7.15 3.57
C LYS A 8 1.38 7.97 4.40
N SER A 9 1.84 8.36 5.59
CA SER A 9 1.09 9.16 6.56
C SER A 9 1.37 10.67 6.49
N THR A 10 2.52 11.05 5.92
CA THR A 10 3.08 12.41 6.07
C THR A 10 3.85 12.79 4.81
N HIS A 11 3.75 14.05 4.38
CA HIS A 11 4.44 14.56 3.18
C HIS A 11 5.96 14.34 3.18
N LEU A 12 6.57 14.20 4.37
CA LEU A 12 8.02 14.20 4.59
C LEU A 12 8.75 12.88 4.34
N GLN A 13 8.05 11.75 4.19
CA GLN A 13 8.71 10.46 3.92
C GLN A 13 8.48 10.08 2.46
N ASP A 14 9.57 9.82 1.75
CA ASP A 14 9.57 9.38 0.36
C ASP A 14 9.02 7.96 0.27
N VAL A 15 7.81 7.83 -0.28
CA VAL A 15 7.17 6.53 -0.64
C VAL A 15 8.06 5.73 -1.58
N THR A 16 8.92 6.42 -2.31
CA THR A 16 9.93 5.87 -3.19
C THR A 16 10.75 4.78 -2.53
N HIS A 17 11.12 4.92 -1.25
CA HIS A 17 11.92 3.91 -0.54
C HIS A 17 11.14 2.61 -0.31
N GLN A 18 9.88 2.71 0.14
CA GLN A 18 9.02 1.53 0.32
C GLN A 18 8.71 0.87 -1.02
N VAL A 19 8.42 1.65 -2.06
CA VAL A 19 8.16 1.10 -3.41
C VAL A 19 9.40 0.42 -3.97
N ASP A 20 10.60 0.96 -3.74
CA ASP A 20 11.86 0.35 -4.17
C ASP A 20 12.11 -0.97 -3.44
N GLU A 21 11.85 -1.04 -2.13
CA GLU A 21 11.93 -2.29 -1.36
C GLU A 21 10.89 -3.33 -1.82
N LEU A 22 9.66 -2.92 -2.08
CA LEU A 22 8.61 -3.79 -2.62
C LEU A 22 8.97 -4.30 -4.03
N THR A 23 9.55 -3.45 -4.86
CA THR A 23 10.05 -3.82 -6.19
C THR A 23 11.20 -4.83 -6.07
N LYS A 24 12.14 -4.61 -5.14
CA LYS A 24 13.23 -5.55 -4.84
C LYS A 24 12.75 -6.87 -4.25
N ALA A 25 11.65 -6.85 -3.50
CA ALA A 25 11.00 -8.05 -2.99
C ALA A 25 10.30 -8.88 -4.09
N GLY A 26 10.27 -8.38 -5.34
CA GLY A 26 9.64 -9.05 -6.47
C GLY A 26 8.13 -8.86 -6.52
N CYS A 27 7.61 -7.78 -5.92
CA CYS A 27 6.18 -7.45 -6.02
C CYS A 27 5.82 -7.12 -7.48
N GLU A 28 4.89 -7.89 -8.05
CA GLU A 28 4.36 -7.67 -9.39
C GLU A 28 3.33 -6.53 -9.42
N GLN A 29 2.55 -6.38 -8.33
CA GLN A 29 1.61 -5.28 -8.16
C GLN A 29 1.94 -4.52 -6.89
N ILE A 30 2.10 -3.20 -6.98
CA ILE A 30 2.37 -2.35 -5.83
C ILE A 30 1.23 -1.33 -5.71
N TYR A 31 0.55 -1.36 -4.57
CA TYR A 31 -0.49 -0.42 -4.18
C TYR A 31 0.10 0.60 -3.19
N HIS A 32 -0.24 1.88 -3.29
CA HIS A 32 0.38 2.90 -2.45
C HIS A 32 -0.63 3.96 -1.99
N GLU A 33 -1.05 3.89 -0.72
CA GLU A 33 -2.04 4.85 -0.23
C GLU A 33 -1.37 6.04 0.45
N GLN A 34 -1.72 7.25 0.01
CA GLN A 34 -1.32 8.50 0.66
C GLN A 34 -2.44 9.01 1.57
N ILE A 35 -2.35 8.70 2.86
CA ILE A 35 -3.30 9.18 3.88
C ILE A 35 -2.61 10.20 4.78
N SER A 36 -2.91 11.48 4.62
CA SER A 36 -2.42 12.50 5.57
C SER A 36 -2.90 12.18 7.00
N ARG A 37 -1.97 11.97 7.93
CA ARG A 37 -2.20 11.63 9.35
C ARG A 37 -3.10 12.62 10.09
N GLY A 38 -3.18 13.87 9.62
CA GLY A 38 -4.01 14.94 10.18
C GLY A 38 -5.32 15.21 9.43
N GLY A 39 -5.64 14.45 8.38
CA GLY A 39 -6.87 14.66 7.61
C GLY A 39 -8.04 13.84 8.17
N THR A 40 -9.17 14.49 8.40
CA THR A 40 -10.51 13.93 8.69
C THR A 40 -10.98 12.80 7.77
N LYS A 41 -10.23 12.48 6.71
CA LYS A 41 -10.47 11.37 5.78
C LYS A 41 -10.22 9.98 6.38
N ARG A 42 -9.40 9.87 7.44
CA ARG A 42 -9.09 8.58 8.11
C ARG A 42 -10.32 7.89 8.72
N ALA A 43 -11.35 8.65 9.06
CA ALA A 43 -12.51 8.17 9.80
C ALA A 43 -13.76 7.94 8.95
N LYS A 44 -13.81 8.42 7.70
CA LYS A 44 -15.05 8.38 6.89
C LYS A 44 -15.07 7.35 5.76
N ASN A 45 -13.94 7.02 5.14
CA ASN A 45 -13.96 6.31 3.84
C ASN A 45 -13.15 5.01 3.79
N GLY A 46 -12.60 4.52 4.90
CA GLY A 46 -11.74 3.32 4.86
C GLY A 46 -10.45 3.56 4.06
N ALA A 47 -9.61 2.53 3.95
CA ALA A 47 -8.42 2.53 3.09
C ALA A 47 -8.78 1.81 1.78
N PRO A 48 -9.30 2.53 0.76
CA PRO A 48 -9.84 1.91 -0.44
C PRO A 48 -8.77 1.17 -1.25
N GLU A 49 -7.51 1.59 -1.21
CA GLU A 49 -6.43 0.86 -1.88
C GLU A 49 -6.09 -0.43 -1.15
N LEU A 50 -6.16 -0.46 0.18
CA LEU A 50 -5.97 -1.70 0.94
C LEU A 50 -7.07 -2.73 0.62
N GLU A 51 -8.32 -2.29 0.53
CA GLU A 51 -9.43 -3.18 0.14
C GLU A 51 -9.26 -3.70 -1.28
N ASN A 52 -8.79 -2.86 -2.22
CA ASN A 52 -8.47 -3.32 -3.57
C ASN A 52 -7.29 -4.30 -3.59
N CYS A 53 -6.28 -4.07 -2.75
CA CYS A 53 -5.15 -4.97 -2.55
C CYS A 53 -5.64 -6.35 -2.06
N LEU A 54 -6.53 -6.34 -1.05
CA LEU A 54 -7.15 -7.53 -0.49
C LEU A 54 -8.05 -8.26 -1.50
N LYS A 55 -8.73 -7.55 -2.39
CA LYS A 55 -9.51 -8.14 -3.49
C LYS A 55 -8.63 -8.72 -4.61
N ALA A 56 -7.44 -8.14 -4.81
CA ALA A 56 -6.50 -8.63 -5.81
C ALA A 56 -5.78 -9.90 -5.32
N LEU A 57 -5.56 -10.03 -4.00
CA LEU A 57 -5.01 -11.24 -3.39
C LEU A 57 -5.92 -12.45 -3.64
N ARG A 58 -5.34 -13.51 -4.19
CA ARG A 58 -5.95 -14.82 -4.33
C ARG A 58 -5.27 -15.82 -3.42
N GLU A 59 -5.90 -16.98 -3.27
CA GLU A 59 -5.34 -18.08 -2.48
C GLU A 59 -4.00 -18.54 -3.10
N GLY A 60 -2.91 -18.42 -2.34
CA GLY A 60 -1.54 -18.69 -2.80
C GLY A 60 -0.71 -17.44 -3.14
N ASP A 61 -1.29 -16.24 -3.04
CA ASP A 61 -0.55 -14.98 -3.20
C ASP A 61 0.10 -14.50 -1.89
N THR A 62 1.20 -13.76 -2.02
CA THR A 62 1.96 -13.21 -0.90
C THR A 62 1.80 -11.70 -0.87
N LEU A 63 1.28 -11.17 0.24
CA LEU A 63 1.22 -9.73 0.50
C LEU A 63 2.50 -9.28 1.23
N VAL A 64 3.14 -8.25 0.71
CA VAL A 64 4.32 -7.58 1.28
C VAL A 64 3.94 -6.14 1.61
N VAL A 65 4.34 -5.63 2.77
CA VAL A 65 3.94 -4.31 3.30
C VAL A 65 5.12 -3.47 3.79
#